data_AF-A0A6B2LTU8-F1
#
_entry.id   AF-A0A6B2LTU8-F1
#
_cell.length_a   1.000
_cell.length_b   1.000
_cell.length_c   1.000
_cell.angle_alpha   90.00
_cell.angle_beta   90.00
_cell.angle_gamma   90.00
#
_symmetry.space_group_name_H-M   'P 1'
#
loop_
_entity.id
_entity.type
_entity.pdbx_description
1 polymer ?
#
loop_
_entity_poly.entity_id
_entity_poly.type
_entity_poly.pdbx_seq_one_letter_code
_entity_poly.pdbx_strand_id
1 'polypeptide(L)'
;MAIMAHIGCFVPAKFASFRVFDRIFTRIGTSDSLEKNASSFMQEMQEVSVIVKKVTPKSLIAIDELGRSTSNISAIPICYSVCEYLLNTKAFTLFVTHYI
;
A
#
# COMPACT_ATOMS: atom_id res chain seq x y z
N MET A 1 12.81 -6.64 3.85
CA MET A 1 13.04 -8.04 4.26
C MET A 1 12.44 -9.06 3.28
N ALA A 2 11.17 -8.95 2.90
CA ALA A 2 10.53 -9.92 1.99
C ALA A 2 11.32 -10.15 0.68
N ILE A 3 11.79 -9.08 0.04
CA ILE A 3 12.60 -9.15 -1.19
C ILE A 3 13.90 -9.94 -0.97
N MET A 4 14.65 -9.64 0.09
CA MET A 4 15.91 -10.34 0.44
C MET A 4 15.68 -11.85 0.60
N ALA A 5 14.60 -12.24 1.28
CA ALA A 5 14.25 -13.65 1.42
C ALA A 5 13.93 -14.32 0.06
N HIS A 6 13.21 -13.62 -0.83
CA HIS A 6 12.83 -14.17 -2.14
C HIS A 6 14.00 -14.29 -3.12
N ILE A 7 15.05 -13.47 -2.99
CA ILE A 7 16.27 -13.59 -3.79
C ILE A 7 17.28 -14.59 -3.20
N GLY A 8 16.96 -15.26 -2.08
CA GLY A 8 17.85 -16.21 -1.41
C GLY A 8 18.95 -15.58 -0.55
N CYS A 9 18.78 -14.32 -0.13
CA CYS A 9 19.72 -13.62 0.74
C CYS A 9 19.36 -13.82 2.23
N PHE A 10 20.36 -13.79 3.10
CA PHE A 10 20.14 -13.71 4.55
C PHE A 10 19.36 -12.44 4.90
N VAL A 11 18.42 -12.56 5.84
CA VAL A 11 17.65 -11.41 6.35
C VAL A 11 18.15 -11.00 7.73
N PRO A 12 18.06 -9.70 8.11
CA PRO A 12 18.50 -9.21 9.41
C PRO A 12 17.51 -9.60 10.53
N ALA A 13 17.44 -10.87 10.88
CA ALA A 13 16.61 -11.41 11.95
C ALA A 13 17.22 -12.70 12.52
N LYS A 14 17.00 -12.98 13.82
CA LYS A 14 17.39 -14.27 14.43
C LYS A 14 16.61 -15.45 13.84
N PHE A 15 15.33 -15.21 13.53
CA PHE A 15 14.44 -16.15 12.87
C PHE A 15 13.40 -15.34 12.09
N ALA A 16 13.08 -15.75 10.87
CA ALA A 16 12.04 -15.15 10.06
C ALA A 16 11.37 -16.20 9.17
N SER A 17 10.05 -16.10 9.04
CA SER A 17 9.25 -16.90 8.10
C SER A 17 8.46 -15.95 7.22
N PHE A 18 8.49 -16.20 5.90
CA PHE A 18 7.85 -15.34 4.91
C PHE A 18 6.83 -16.14 4.10
N ARG A 19 5.71 -15.50 3.76
CA ARG A 19 4.82 -16.01 2.72
C ARG A 19 5.51 -15.85 1.36
N VAL A 20 5.20 -16.73 0.42
CA VAL A 20 5.63 -16.55 -0.98
C VAL A 20 4.70 -15.53 -1.62
N PHE A 21 5.23 -14.35 -1.91
CA PHE A 21 4.48 -13.26 -2.51
C PHE A 21 4.61 -13.28 -4.03
N ASP A 22 3.51 -13.05 -4.74
CA ASP A 22 3.51 -12.94 -6.21
C ASP A 22 3.75 -11.50 -6.68
N ARG A 23 3.33 -10.52 -5.87
CA ARG A 23 3.40 -9.08 -6.15
C ARG A 23 3.63 -8.30 -4.87
N ILE A 24 4.37 -7.20 -4.98
CA ILE A 24 4.58 -6.23 -3.90
C ILE A 24 4.05 -4.88 -4.38
N PHE A 25 3.12 -4.32 -3.61
CA PHE A 25 2.55 -3.00 -3.84
C PHE A 25 2.94 -2.07 -2.69
N THR A 26 3.33 -0.86 -3.03
CA THR A 26 3.70 0.16 -2.04
C THR A 26 3.08 1.50 -2.43
N ARG A 27 2.34 2.10 -1.50
CA ARG A 27 2.11 3.53 -1.44
C ARG A 27 2.79 4.01 -0.17
N ILE A 28 3.95 4.62 -0.30
CA ILE A 28 4.68 5.23 0.81
C ILE A 28 4.91 6.68 0.42
N GLY A 29 4.63 7.61 1.34
CA GLY A 29 4.74 9.03 1.05
C GLY A 29 6.20 9.41 0.77
N THR A 30 6.58 9.49 -0.50
CA THR A 30 7.79 10.18 -0.92
C THR A 30 7.40 11.60 -1.28
N SER A 31 7.90 12.57 -0.52
CA SER A 31 8.00 13.95 -0.98
C SER A 31 8.82 13.92 -2.26
N ASP A 32 8.17 14.03 -3.42
CA ASP A 32 8.67 14.67 -4.63
C ASP A 32 8.02 14.05 -5.87
N SER A 33 7.14 14.83 -6.47
CA SER A 33 6.82 14.75 -7.89
C SER A 33 6.51 16.18 -8.31
N LEU A 34 7.55 16.90 -8.75
CA LEU A 34 7.44 18.26 -9.30
C LEU A 34 6.78 18.29 -10.69
N GLU A 35 6.37 17.14 -11.24
CA GLU A 35 5.92 17.05 -12.62
C GLU A 35 4.76 16.07 -12.83
N LYS A 36 3.59 16.65 -13.10
CA LYS A 36 2.52 16.27 -14.05
C LYS A 36 1.34 17.17 -13.72
N ASN A 37 0.52 17.55 -14.70
CA ASN A 37 -0.65 18.43 -14.52
C ASN A 37 -1.80 17.82 -13.66
N ALA A 38 -1.48 17.09 -12.59
CA ALA A 38 -2.39 16.37 -11.72
C ALA A 38 -2.14 16.76 -10.26
N SER A 39 -3.20 16.77 -9.44
CA SER A 39 -3.07 17.02 -8.00
C SER A 39 -2.40 15.83 -7.30
N SER A 40 -1.72 16.10 -6.18
CA SER A 40 -1.14 15.04 -5.33
C SER A 40 -2.19 13.99 -4.94
N PHE A 41 -3.42 14.42 -4.67
CA PHE A 41 -4.53 13.50 -4.41
C PHE A 41 -4.88 12.61 -5.61
N MET A 42 -4.90 13.16 -6.83
CA MET A 42 -5.16 12.35 -8.03
C MET A 42 -4.07 11.29 -8.24
N GLN A 43 -2.80 11.64 -8.02
CA GLN A 43 -1.70 10.69 -8.10
C GLN A 43 -1.82 9.57 -7.06
N GLU A 44 -2.15 9.92 -5.81
CA GLU A 44 -2.46 8.93 -4.76
C GLU A 44 -3.59 7.97 -5.18
N MET A 45 -4.68 8.50 -5.75
CA MET A 45 -5.81 7.68 -6.18
C MET A 45 -5.45 6.78 -7.38
N GLN A 46 -4.58 7.24 -8.27
CA GLN A 46 -4.08 6.41 -9.38
C GLN A 46 -3.24 5.24 -8.87
N GLU A 47 -2.36 5.47 -7.89
CA GLU A 47 -1.58 4.41 -7.25
C GLU A 47 -2.50 3.37 -6.60
N VAL A 48 -3.48 3.82 -5.80
CA VAL A 48 -4.47 2.91 -5.20
C VAL A 48 -5.28 2.15 -6.25
N SER A 49 -5.66 2.80 -7.36
CA SER A 49 -6.36 2.14 -8.47
C SER A 49 -5.57 0.98 -9.05
N VAL A 50 -4.24 1.12 -9.16
CA VAL A 50 -3.36 0.03 -9.63
C VAL A 50 -3.34 -1.12 -8.63
N ILE A 51 -3.27 -0.84 -7.32
CA ILE A 51 -3.30 -1.85 -6.26
C ILE A 51 -4.61 -2.63 -6.33
N VAL A 52 -5.75 -1.94 -6.30
CA VAL A 52 -7.09 -2.55 -6.31
C VAL A 52 -7.31 -3.41 -7.55
N LYS A 53 -6.82 -3.00 -8.73
CA LYS A 53 -7.01 -3.76 -9.98
C LYS A 53 -6.13 -5.00 -10.10
N LYS A 54 -4.98 -5.03 -9.43
CA LYS A 54 -3.95 -6.08 -9.64
C LYS A 54 -3.68 -6.93 -8.40
N VAL A 55 -4.30 -6.61 -7.27
CA VAL A 55 -4.14 -7.35 -6.02
C VAL A 55 -4.58 -8.80 -6.17
N THR A 56 -3.83 -9.71 -5.57
CA THR A 56 -4.19 -11.12 -5.41
C THR A 56 -4.09 -11.51 -3.93
N PRO A 57 -4.65 -12.66 -3.52
CA PRO A 57 -4.51 -13.15 -2.16
C PRO A 57 -3.06 -13.42 -1.71
N LYS A 58 -2.11 -13.51 -2.65
CA LYS A 58 -0.67 -13.70 -2.39
C LYS A 58 0.13 -12.40 -2.47
N SER A 59 -0.53 -11.27 -2.63
CA SER A 59 0.16 -9.97 -2.70
C SER A 59 0.58 -9.47 -1.32
N LEU A 60 1.71 -8.77 -1.28
CA LEU A 60 2.16 -7.94 -0.16
C LEU A 60 1.80 -6.49 -0.48
N ILE A 61 1.09 -5.82 0.42
CA ILE A 61 0.65 -4.43 0.25
C ILE A 61 1.12 -3.61 1.44
N ALA A 62 1.76 -2.47 1.18
CA ALA A 62 2.08 -1.47 2.18
C ALA A 62 1.50 -0.12 1.75
N ILE A 63 0.59 0.42 2.56
CA ILE A 63 -0.01 1.74 2.36
C ILE A 63 0.26 2.57 3.61
N ASP A 64 0.81 3.76 3.40
CA ASP A 64 1.10 4.72 4.46
C ASP A 64 0.33 6.01 4.20
N GLU A 65 -0.46 6.53 5.15
CA GLU A 65 -1.18 7.82 5.15
C GLU A 65 -2.09 8.11 3.92
N LEU A 66 -2.88 7.13 3.47
CA LEU A 66 -3.77 7.34 2.30
C LEU A 66 -4.69 8.55 2.51
N GLY A 67 -4.92 9.38 1.48
CA GLY A 67 -5.90 10.46 1.54
C GLY A 67 -5.44 11.68 2.34
N ARG A 68 -4.15 11.79 2.67
CA ARG A 68 -3.56 12.98 3.31
C ARG A 68 -3.72 14.26 2.48
N SER A 69 -3.80 14.14 1.16
CA SER A 69 -3.86 15.27 0.23
C SER A 69 -5.29 15.82 0.01
N THR A 70 -6.28 15.44 0.83
CA THR A 70 -7.67 15.92 0.72
C THR A 70 -8.28 16.20 2.09
N SER A 71 -9.51 16.75 2.11
CA SER A 71 -10.24 17.02 3.37
C SER A 71 -10.56 15.72 4.10
N ASN A 72 -10.50 15.73 5.44
CA ASN A 72 -10.83 14.55 6.26
C ASN A 72 -12.23 13.99 5.96
N ILE A 73 -13.19 14.87 5.68
CA ILE A 73 -14.58 14.50 5.34
C ILE A 73 -14.61 13.61 4.09
N SER A 74 -13.75 13.91 3.10
CA SER A 74 -13.64 13.10 1.87
C SER A 74 -12.64 11.95 2.03
N ALA A 75 -11.60 12.10 2.84
CA ALA A 75 -10.53 11.11 2.98
C ALA A 75 -10.97 9.88 3.76
N ILE A 76 -11.68 10.06 4.89
CA ILE A 76 -12.06 8.95 5.80
C ILE A 76 -12.89 7.89 5.07
N PRO A 77 -13.98 8.22 4.33
CA PRO A 77 -14.77 7.20 3.63
C PRO A 77 -13.97 6.45 2.56
N ILE A 78 -13.06 7.15 1.87
CA ILE A 78 -12.19 6.54 0.85
C ILE A 78 -11.20 5.58 1.52
N CYS A 79 -10.55 5.99 2.60
CA CYS A 79 -9.59 5.15 3.31
C CYS A 79 -10.26 3.91 3.89
N TYR A 80 -11.44 4.09 4.48
CA TYR A 80 -12.21 2.99 5.04
C TYR A 80 -12.64 1.98 3.96
N SER A 81 -13.22 2.46 2.86
CA SER A 81 -13.66 1.57 1.76
C SER A 81 -12.49 0.83 1.10
N VAL A 82 -11.33 1.47 0.94
CA VAL A 82 -10.12 0.81 0.42
C VAL A 82 -9.62 -0.23 1.42
N CYS A 83 -9.57 0.08 2.71
CA CYS A 83 -9.16 -0.86 3.75
C CYS A 83 -10.07 -2.10 3.78
N GLU A 84 -11.39 -1.90 3.77
CA GLU A 84 -12.39 -2.97 3.73
C GLU A 84 -12.24 -3.84 2.49
N TYR A 85 -12.06 -3.22 1.32
CA TYR A 85 -11.80 -3.95 0.08
C TYR A 85 -10.54 -4.82 0.18
N LEU A 86 -9.42 -4.25 0.66
CA LEU A 86 -8.16 -4.98 0.80
C LEU A 86 -8.26 -6.13 1.80
N LEU A 87 -8.98 -5.95 2.92
CA LEU A 87 -9.25 -7.02 3.88
C LEU A 87 -9.96 -8.20 3.23
N ASN A 88 -10.95 -7.95 2.36
CA ASN A 88 -11.69 -8.99 1.64
C ASN A 88 -10.82 -9.78 0.65
N THR A 89 -9.74 -9.20 0.11
CA THR A 89 -8.83 -9.90 -0.82
C THR A 89 -7.96 -10.95 -0.14
N LYS A 90 -7.84 -10.92 1.20
CA LYS A 90 -6.92 -11.74 2.01
C LYS A 90 -5.42 -11.51 1.72
N ALA A 91 -5.09 -10.49 0.95
CA ALA A 91 -3.70 -10.07 0.73
C ALA A 91 -3.06 -9.65 2.06
N PHE A 92 -1.74 -9.85 2.19
CA PHE A 92 -1.02 -9.40 3.38
C PHE A 92 -0.83 -7.88 3.31
N THR A 93 -1.66 -7.16 4.06
CA THR A 93 -1.76 -5.69 3.97
C THR A 93 -1.28 -5.04 5.25
N LEU A 94 -0.34 -4.10 5.11
CA LEU A 94 0.05 -3.15 6.13
C LEU A 94 -0.57 -1.80 5.73
N PHE A 95 -1.48 -1.29 6.56
CA PHE A 95 -2.17 -0.03 6.31
C PHE A 95 -1.94 0.90 7.51
N VAL A 96 -1.20 1.99 7.29
CA VAL A 96 -0.89 3.00 8.31
C VAL A 96 -1.73 4.24 8.04
N THR A 97 -2.41 4.74 9.07
CA THR A 97 -3.34 5.88 8.95
C THR A 97 -3.42 6.66 10.26
N HIS A 98 -3.75 7.95 10.17
CA HIS A 98 -4.12 8.81 11.30
C HIS A 98 -5.63 8.91 11.51
N TYR A 99 -6.43 8.32 10.60
CA TYR A 99 -7.87 8.26 10.74
C TYR A 99 -8.24 7.17 11.75
N ILE A 100 -8.89 7.58 12.84
CA ILE A 100 -9.42 6.73 13.90
C ILE A 100 -10.90 6.45 13.62
#